data_AF-A0A183FK89-F1
#
_entry.id   AF-A0A183FK89-F1
#
_cell.length_a   1.000
_cell.length_b   1.000
_cell.length_c   1.000
_cell.angle_alpha   90.00
_cell.angle_beta   90.00
_cell.angle_gamma   90.00
#
_symmetry.space_group_name_H-M   'P 1'
#
loop_
_entity.id
_entity.type
_entity.pdbx_description
1 polymer ?
#
loop_
_entity_poly.entity_id
_entity_poly.type
_entity_poly.pdbx_seq_one_letter_code
_entity_poly.pdbx_strand_id
1 'polypeptide(L)'
;MIFEEPLLGLAVEGYNFDVIFAITIVYGVLTLCGLIIVTLFIAVLIRARSLFREFPFFTIVWQLTIASALNLLAQATCIVPCAILDAREGYLKTWYDVGMYIVDFTDIAATFFVFLMALNRLAVFVVKPLAKAFTNDVYKKLELRDGERSLYRLAKNRHRQSEDIEKSFGINDENGHLLTERKKALKQWCDYFEGISAEELPHPAVPSMAPFHGSIHKITVEENDSALRTMRPGKATGPLPACLAS
;
A
#
# COMPACT_ATOMS: atom_id res chain seq x y z
N MET A 1 6.02 -25.17 53.96
CA MET A 1 6.44 -23.93 54.65
C MET A 1 7.80 -23.58 54.06
N ILE A 2 7.90 -22.44 53.37
CA ILE A 2 9.07 -21.67 52.91
C ILE A 2 8.54 -20.91 51.68
N PHE A 3 8.01 -19.73 51.95
CA PHE A 3 7.78 -18.65 51.00
C PHE A 3 8.77 -17.57 51.43
N GLU A 4 9.78 -17.29 50.60
CA GLU A 4 10.53 -16.04 50.60
C GLU A 4 10.60 -15.62 49.12
N GLU A 5 9.72 -14.71 48.71
CA GLU A 5 9.99 -13.27 48.50
C GLU A 5 10.56 -13.00 47.10
N PRO A 6 9.77 -12.40 46.17
CA PRO A 6 10.28 -11.88 44.92
C PRO A 6 10.58 -10.39 45.04
N LEU A 7 11.84 -10.00 44.88
CA LEU A 7 12.24 -8.67 44.38
C LEU A 7 13.70 -8.60 43.89
N LEU A 8 14.52 -9.60 44.22
CA LEU A 8 15.88 -9.83 43.69
C LEU A 8 16.00 -11.27 43.18
N GLY A 9 15.22 -11.60 42.14
CA GLY A 9 14.97 -12.97 41.70
C GLY A 9 15.42 -13.31 40.27
N LEU A 10 16.37 -12.57 39.69
CA LEU A 10 16.97 -12.94 38.41
C LEU A 10 18.25 -13.74 38.66
N ALA A 11 18.09 -15.05 38.79
CA ALA A 11 19.16 -16.02 38.59
C ALA A 11 19.54 -16.09 37.10
N VAL A 12 20.12 -15.01 36.59
CA VAL A 12 20.95 -15.03 35.38
C VAL A 12 22.34 -14.59 35.85
N GLU A 13 23.09 -15.52 36.45
CA GLU A 13 24.48 -15.26 36.80
C GLU A 13 25.29 -15.03 35.52
N GLY A 14 25.80 -13.81 35.34
CA GLY A 14 26.89 -13.52 34.41
C GLY A 14 26.82 -12.16 33.71
N TYR A 15 27.97 -11.77 33.14
CA TYR A 15 28.26 -10.59 32.30
C TYR A 15 27.16 -10.20 31.29
N ASN A 16 26.30 -11.14 30.91
CA ASN A 16 25.22 -10.94 29.97
C ASN A 16 24.06 -10.07 30.52
N PHE A 17 23.79 -10.09 31.83
CA PHE A 17 22.70 -9.29 32.41
C PHE A 17 23.02 -7.79 32.37
N ASP A 18 24.24 -7.39 32.77
CA ASP A 18 24.69 -6.00 32.74
C ASP A 18 24.66 -5.43 31.31
N VAL A 19 25.00 -6.25 30.32
CA VAL A 19 24.95 -5.88 28.90
C VAL A 19 23.51 -5.66 28.43
N ILE A 20 22.57 -6.55 28.77
CA ILE A 20 21.15 -6.40 28.41
C ILE A 20 20.58 -5.14 29.05
N PHE A 21 20.87 -4.90 30.32
CA PHE A 21 20.40 -3.71 31.04
C PHE A 21 20.95 -2.42 30.41
N ALA A 22 22.25 -2.38 30.08
CA ALA A 22 22.87 -1.24 29.40
C ALA A 22 22.22 -0.96 28.03
N ILE A 23 21.95 -2.00 27.24
CA ILE A 23 21.26 -1.87 25.95
C ILE A 23 19.85 -1.31 26.12
N THR A 24 19.09 -1.78 27.11
CA THR A 24 17.73 -1.28 27.40
C THR A 24 17.74 0.20 27.78
N ILE A 25 18.71 0.64 28.60
CA ILE A 25 18.88 2.06 28.93
C ILE A 25 19.17 2.88 27.67
N VAL A 26 20.14 2.44 26.85
CA VAL A 26 20.51 3.14 25.62
C VAL A 26 19.31 3.26 24.67
N TYR A 27 18.54 2.19 24.50
CA TYR A 27 17.32 2.19 23.68
C TYR A 27 16.25 3.15 24.23
N GLY A 28 16.04 3.18 25.54
CA GLY A 28 15.13 4.13 26.18
C GLY A 28 15.54 5.59 25.95
N VAL A 29 16.83 5.91 26.08
CA VAL A 29 17.38 7.26 25.81
C VAL A 29 17.22 7.65 24.34
N LEU A 30 17.49 6.73 23.42
CA LEU A 30 17.33 6.97 21.99
C LEU A 30 15.88 7.23 21.61
N THR A 31 14.94 6.48 22.20
CA THR A 31 13.50 6.66 22.00
C THR A 31 13.03 8.01 22.52
N LEU A 32 13.49 8.42 23.70
CA LEU A 32 13.18 9.73 24.27
C LEU A 32 13.72 10.87 23.40
N CYS A 33 14.96 10.75 22.93
CA CYS A 33 15.57 11.72 22.02
C CYS A 33 14.79 11.82 20.70
N GLY A 34 14.40 10.67 20.13
CA GLY A 34 13.55 10.60 18.94
C GLY A 34 12.21 11.32 19.13
N LEU A 35 11.53 11.11 20.26
CA LEU A 35 10.28 11.79 20.59
C LEU A 35 10.46 13.32 20.65
N ILE A 36 11.54 13.79 21.25
CA ILE A 36 11.85 15.23 21.33
C ILE A 36 12.07 15.80 19.92
N ILE A 37 12.90 15.15 19.11
CA ILE A 37 13.21 15.59 17.73
C ILE A 37 11.94 15.62 16.89
N VAL A 38 11.12 14.58 16.93
CA VAL A 38 9.88 14.51 16.15
C VAL A 38 8.87 15.56 16.62
N THR A 39 8.76 15.81 17.92
CA THR A 39 7.87 16.86 18.44
C THR A 39 8.31 18.25 17.98
N LEU A 40 9.62 18.54 18.04
CA LEU A 40 10.18 19.79 17.52
C LEU A 40 9.93 19.93 16.02
N PHE A 41 10.12 18.85 15.26
CA PHE A 41 9.89 18.84 13.83
C PHE A 41 8.41 19.07 13.47
N ILE A 42 7.49 18.45 14.20
CA ILE A 42 6.04 18.70 14.07
C ILE A 42 5.71 20.16 14.36
N ALA A 43 6.27 20.75 15.41
CA ALA A 43 6.06 22.16 15.74
C ALA A 43 6.53 23.09 14.59
N VAL A 44 7.68 22.78 13.99
CA VAL A 44 8.19 23.48 12.80
C VAL A 44 7.25 23.30 11.60
N LEU A 45 6.79 22.07 11.34
CA LEU A 45 5.89 21.79 10.22
C LEU A 45 4.52 22.44 10.39
N ILE A 46 3.97 22.51 11.61
CA ILE A 46 2.71 23.23 11.89
C ILE A 46 2.86 24.70 11.56
N ARG A 47 3.98 25.32 11.96
CA ARG A 47 4.27 26.73 11.65
C ARG A 47 4.48 26.98 10.16
N ALA A 48 5.10 26.02 9.47
CA ALA A 48 5.35 26.08 8.03
C ALA A 48 4.12 25.70 7.18
N ARG A 49 3.09 25.09 7.78
CA ARG A 49 1.90 24.57 7.10
C ARG A 49 1.15 25.64 6.31
N SER A 50 1.08 26.86 6.80
CA SER A 50 0.41 27.97 6.09
C SER A 50 1.11 28.34 4.79
N LEU A 51 2.41 28.07 4.67
CA LEU A 51 3.24 28.51 3.55
C LEU A 51 3.44 27.42 2.49
N PHE A 52 3.36 26.13 2.87
CA PHE A 52 3.71 25.01 1.99
C PHE A 52 2.56 24.05 1.66
N ARG A 53 1.32 24.34 2.10
CA ARG A 53 0.15 23.46 1.90
C ARG A 53 -0.17 23.17 0.42
N GLU A 54 0.26 24.03 -0.49
CA GLU A 54 0.02 23.88 -1.93
C GLU A 54 0.93 22.85 -2.59
N PHE A 55 2.08 22.50 -1.98
CA PHE A 55 3.04 21.59 -2.58
C PHE A 55 2.76 20.13 -2.22
N PRO A 56 2.69 19.21 -3.21
CA PRO A 56 2.47 17.78 -2.94
C PRO A 56 3.58 17.16 -2.07
N PHE A 57 4.78 17.72 -2.12
CA PHE A 57 5.89 17.32 -1.26
C PHE A 57 5.60 17.51 0.23
N PHE A 58 4.97 18.63 0.60
CA PHE A 58 4.65 18.93 2.00
C PHE A 58 3.67 17.91 2.57
N THR A 59 2.67 17.49 1.78
CA THR A 59 1.73 16.43 2.18
C THR A 59 2.45 15.12 2.48
N ILE A 60 3.41 14.71 1.66
CA ILE A 60 4.18 13.47 1.89
C ILE A 60 5.01 13.58 3.17
N VAL A 61 5.72 14.70 3.37
CA VAL A 61 6.52 14.94 4.57
C VAL A 61 5.65 14.94 5.83
N TRP A 62 4.48 15.57 5.77
CA TRP A 62 3.54 15.64 6.88
C TRP A 62 3.02 14.25 7.28
N GLN A 63 2.64 13.43 6.31
CA GLN A 63 2.18 12.06 6.55
C GLN A 63 3.31 11.16 7.10
N LEU A 64 4.52 11.26 6.54
CA LEU A 64 5.70 10.57 7.05
C LEU A 64 6.00 10.95 8.51
N THR A 65 5.92 12.24 8.84
CA THR A 65 6.19 12.73 10.20
C THR A 65 5.18 12.21 11.20
N ILE A 66 3.90 12.17 10.83
CA ILE A 66 2.84 11.58 11.67
C ILE A 66 3.09 10.09 11.88
N ALA A 67 3.44 9.35 10.81
CA ALA A 67 3.78 7.93 10.92
C ALA A 67 4.97 7.70 11.86
N SER A 68 6.05 8.49 11.73
CA SER A 68 7.20 8.41 12.64
C SER A 68 6.85 8.77 14.08
N ALA A 69 5.95 9.73 14.31
CA ALA A 69 5.48 10.10 15.64
C ALA A 69 4.67 8.97 16.30
N LEU A 70 3.76 8.34 15.54
CA LEU A 70 2.99 7.19 15.99
C LEU A 70 3.88 5.99 16.29
N ASN A 71 4.90 5.74 15.45
CA ASN A 71 5.87 4.68 15.67
C ASN A 71 6.62 4.87 17.01
N LEU A 72 7.20 6.05 17.22
CA LEU A 72 7.95 6.35 18.44
C LEU A 72 7.06 6.36 19.68
N LEU A 73 5.81 6.79 19.56
CA LEU A 73 4.83 6.70 20.64
C LEU A 73 4.56 5.25 21.01
N ALA A 74 4.30 4.39 20.01
CA ALA A 74 4.05 2.96 20.22
C ALA A 74 5.28 2.25 20.84
N GLN A 75 6.49 2.59 20.41
CA GLN A 75 7.72 2.08 21.02
C GLN A 75 7.85 2.50 22.49
N ALA A 76 7.56 3.77 22.79
CA ALA A 76 7.64 4.30 24.14
C ALA A 76 6.58 3.74 25.09
N THR A 77 5.36 3.44 24.62
CA THR A 77 4.29 2.88 25.48
C THR A 77 4.30 1.36 25.55
N CYS A 78 4.69 0.66 24.49
CA CYS A 78 4.58 -0.80 24.43
C CYS A 78 5.93 -1.50 24.61
N ILE A 79 7.00 -1.05 23.95
CA ILE A 79 8.28 -1.77 23.92
C ILE A 79 9.14 -1.41 25.13
N VAL A 80 9.32 -0.11 25.42
CA VAL A 80 10.19 0.36 26.52
C VAL A 80 9.74 -0.17 27.89
N PRO A 81 8.44 -0.12 28.28
CA PRO A 81 8.01 -0.65 29.56
C PRO A 81 8.12 -2.19 29.64
N CYS A 82 7.86 -2.90 28.54
CA CYS A 82 8.00 -4.35 28.49
C CYS A 82 9.46 -4.80 28.57
N ALA A 83 10.39 -4.04 27.98
CA ALA A 83 11.83 -4.29 28.06
C ALA A 83 12.41 -3.99 29.46
N ILE A 84 11.82 -3.05 30.21
CA ILE A 84 12.23 -2.71 31.59
C ILE A 84 11.67 -3.71 32.60
N LEU A 85 10.42 -4.14 32.42
CA LEU A 85 9.70 -4.99 33.38
C LEU A 85 9.90 -6.50 33.14
N ASP A 86 10.82 -6.89 32.25
CA ASP A 86 11.04 -8.27 31.77
C ASP A 86 9.73 -9.05 31.60
N ALA A 87 8.90 -8.52 30.69
CA ALA A 87 7.54 -8.92 30.39
C ALA A 87 7.42 -10.30 29.70
N ARG A 88 8.13 -11.32 30.18
CA ARG A 88 8.21 -12.62 29.50
C ARG A 88 7.05 -13.55 29.82
N GLU A 89 6.31 -13.33 30.90
CA GLU A 89 5.20 -14.19 31.32
C GLU A 89 3.95 -13.39 31.73
N GLY A 90 2.79 -13.70 31.12
CA GLY A 90 1.49 -13.14 31.48
C GLY A 90 0.89 -12.13 30.47
N TYR A 91 -0.03 -11.29 30.94
CA TYR A 91 -0.82 -10.35 30.12
C TYR A 91 0.04 -9.37 29.31
N LEU A 92 1.22 -8.98 29.83
CA LEU A 92 2.15 -8.09 29.15
C LEU A 92 2.73 -8.69 27.85
N LYS A 93 2.83 -10.02 27.72
CA LYS A 93 3.32 -10.66 26.48
C LYS A 93 2.40 -10.36 25.30
N THR A 94 1.09 -10.43 25.51
CA THR A 94 0.10 -10.11 24.48
C THR A 94 0.18 -8.63 24.07
N TRP A 95 0.39 -7.73 25.05
CA TRP A 95 0.60 -6.31 24.77
C TRP A 95 1.89 -6.05 23.99
N TYR A 96 2.97 -6.77 24.31
CA TYR A 96 4.22 -6.71 23.58
C TYR A 96 4.05 -7.20 22.13
N ASP A 97 3.39 -8.35 21.94
CA ASP A 97 3.13 -8.94 20.61
C ASP A 97 2.31 -7.96 19.75
N VAL A 98 1.22 -7.40 20.28
CA VAL A 98 0.40 -6.39 19.59
C VAL A 98 1.22 -5.12 19.30
N GLY A 99 2.04 -4.67 20.26
CA GLY A 99 2.91 -3.50 20.09
C GLY A 99 3.93 -3.67 18.97
N MET A 100 4.57 -4.85 18.88
CA MET A 100 5.50 -5.16 17.79
C MET A 100 4.81 -5.13 16.42
N TYR A 101 3.62 -5.73 16.27
CA TYR A 101 2.89 -5.67 15.00
C TYR A 101 2.58 -4.25 14.55
N ILE A 102 2.24 -3.36 15.49
CA ILE A 102 1.99 -1.94 15.20
C ILE A 102 3.26 -1.23 14.74
N VAL A 103 4.39 -1.50 15.41
CA VAL A 103 5.70 -0.93 15.05
C VAL A 103 6.15 -1.40 13.68
N ASP A 104 6.06 -2.69 13.39
CA ASP A 104 6.40 -3.27 12.09
C ASP A 104 5.55 -2.68 10.95
N PHE A 105 4.24 -2.57 11.16
CA PHE A 105 3.35 -1.94 10.20
C PHE A 105 3.73 -0.48 9.93
N THR A 106 4.07 0.26 10.98
CA THR A 106 4.43 1.68 10.86
C THR A 106 5.80 1.87 10.20
N ASP A 107 6.74 0.96 10.42
CA ASP A 107 8.06 0.99 9.80
C ASP A 107 7.99 0.70 8.29
N ILE A 108 7.16 -0.28 7.92
CA ILE A 108 6.82 -0.54 6.51
C ILE A 108 6.17 0.69 5.87
N ALA A 109 5.20 1.32 6.55
CA ALA A 109 4.55 2.54 6.05
C ALA A 109 5.55 3.69 5.87
N ALA A 110 6.44 3.93 6.84
CA ALA A 110 7.48 4.95 6.75
C ALA A 110 8.42 4.70 5.56
N THR A 111 8.81 3.44 5.34
CA THR A 111 9.62 3.03 4.19
C THR A 111 8.93 3.36 2.86
N PHE A 112 7.63 3.09 2.73
CA PHE A 112 6.85 3.47 1.55
C PHE A 112 6.81 4.99 1.35
N PHE A 113 6.62 5.77 2.40
CA PHE A 113 6.61 7.24 2.29
C PHE A 113 7.96 7.82 1.89
N VAL A 114 9.06 7.28 2.42
CA VAL A 114 10.43 7.68 2.01
C VAL A 114 10.69 7.30 0.56
N PHE A 115 10.26 6.10 0.15
CA PHE A 115 10.35 5.68 -1.24
C PHE A 115 9.55 6.60 -2.18
N LEU A 116 8.31 6.95 -1.80
CA LEU A 116 7.47 7.93 -2.51
C LEU A 116 8.13 9.30 -2.57
N MET A 117 8.79 9.76 -1.51
CA MET A 117 9.55 11.01 -1.51
C MET A 117 10.73 10.94 -2.51
N ALA A 118 11.47 9.83 -2.54
CA ALA A 118 12.58 9.64 -3.46
C ALA A 118 12.10 9.58 -4.92
N LEU A 119 11.00 8.87 -5.18
CA LEU A 119 10.36 8.82 -6.50
C LEU A 119 9.84 10.19 -6.93
N ASN A 120 9.18 10.94 -6.05
CA ASN A 120 8.71 12.29 -6.35
C ASN A 120 9.88 13.22 -6.69
N ARG A 121 11.00 13.12 -5.96
CA ARG A 121 12.22 13.88 -6.25
C ARG A 121 12.84 13.48 -7.59
N LEU A 122 12.89 12.19 -7.89
CA LEU A 122 13.36 11.68 -9.19
C LEU A 122 12.45 12.13 -10.33
N ALA A 123 11.14 12.06 -10.15
CA ALA A 123 10.17 12.51 -11.14
C ALA A 123 10.35 14.01 -11.43
N VAL A 124 10.49 14.86 -10.40
CA VAL A 124 10.76 16.29 -10.60
C VAL A 124 12.10 16.51 -11.34
N PHE A 125 13.12 15.70 -11.05
CA PHE A 125 14.42 15.80 -11.71
C PHE A 125 14.43 15.29 -13.15
N VAL A 126 13.65 14.25 -13.48
CA VAL A 126 13.57 13.63 -14.81
C VAL A 126 12.56 14.34 -15.70
N VAL A 127 11.40 14.72 -15.16
CA VAL A 127 10.33 15.40 -15.91
C VAL A 127 10.81 16.75 -16.43
N LYS A 128 11.62 17.51 -15.68
CA LYS A 128 12.15 18.81 -16.15
C LYS A 128 12.99 18.70 -17.44
N PRO A 129 14.07 17.91 -17.52
CA PRO A 129 14.86 17.74 -18.73
C PRO A 129 14.07 16.99 -19.82
N LEU A 130 13.24 16.01 -19.45
CA LEU A 130 12.42 15.27 -20.42
C LEU A 130 11.37 16.19 -21.06
N ALA A 131 10.68 17.01 -20.28
CA ALA A 131 9.74 18.02 -20.79
C ALA A 131 10.46 19.05 -21.66
N LYS A 132 11.67 19.49 -21.30
CA LYS A 132 12.48 20.39 -22.14
C LYS A 132 12.87 19.73 -23.47
N ALA A 133 13.27 18.46 -23.45
CA ALA A 133 13.60 17.71 -24.67
C ALA A 133 12.36 17.50 -25.55
N PHE A 134 11.22 17.11 -24.97
CA PHE A 134 9.96 16.95 -25.69
C PHE A 134 9.44 18.27 -26.25
N THR A 135 9.46 19.35 -25.47
CA THR A 135 9.03 20.67 -25.98
C THR A 135 9.92 21.14 -27.10
N ASN A 136 11.25 20.96 -27.02
CA ASN A 136 12.15 21.26 -28.13
C ASN A 136 11.89 20.40 -29.37
N ASP A 137 11.65 19.09 -29.23
CA ASP A 137 11.28 18.21 -30.35
C ASP A 137 9.94 18.63 -30.99
N VAL A 138 8.95 18.99 -30.16
CA VAL A 138 7.67 19.50 -30.63
C VAL A 138 7.86 20.83 -31.35
N TYR A 139 8.60 21.79 -30.80
CA TYR A 139 8.88 23.07 -31.45
C TYR A 139 9.58 22.88 -32.80
N LYS A 140 10.58 21.98 -32.87
CA LYS A 140 11.29 21.67 -34.11
C LYS A 140 10.38 21.01 -35.16
N LYS A 141 9.43 20.16 -34.74
CA LYS A 141 8.39 19.60 -35.61
C LYS A 141 7.36 20.64 -36.07
N LEU A 142 7.16 21.70 -35.28
CA LEU A 142 6.26 22.80 -35.60
C LEU A 142 6.88 23.82 -36.58
N GLU A 143 8.19 23.99 -36.58
CA GLU A 143 8.91 24.82 -37.58
C GLU A 143 8.89 24.20 -38.99
N LEU A 144 8.61 22.90 -39.13
CA LEU A 144 8.41 22.24 -40.41
C LEU A 144 7.03 22.58 -41.00
N ARG A 145 6.93 22.61 -42.33
CA ARG A 145 5.73 23.03 -43.10
C ARG A 145 4.43 22.25 -42.79
N ASP A 146 4.50 21.17 -42.02
CA ASP A 146 3.35 20.33 -41.59
C ASP A 146 2.94 20.60 -40.11
N GLY A 147 3.51 21.64 -39.49
CA GLY A 147 3.34 21.99 -38.07
C GLY A 147 1.89 22.28 -37.67
N GLU A 148 1.13 23.04 -38.46
CA GLU A 148 -0.29 23.33 -38.17
C GLU A 148 -1.14 22.07 -38.08
N ARG A 149 -0.92 21.11 -38.99
CA ARG A 149 -1.66 19.84 -39.01
C ARG A 149 -1.32 18.98 -37.79
N SER A 150 -0.07 19.04 -37.34
CA SER A 150 0.38 18.35 -36.13
C SER A 150 -0.22 18.98 -34.86
N LEU A 151 -0.33 20.31 -34.77
CA LEU A 151 -0.98 21.04 -33.68
C LEU A 151 -2.46 20.68 -33.56
N TYR A 152 -3.17 20.69 -34.70
CA TYR A 152 -4.59 20.31 -34.72
C TYR A 152 -4.80 18.86 -34.24
N ARG A 153 -3.94 17.92 -34.69
CA ARG A 153 -3.99 16.53 -34.23
C ARG A 153 -3.66 16.40 -32.74
N LEU A 154 -2.66 17.13 -32.24
CA LEU A 154 -2.27 17.13 -30.84
C LEU A 154 -3.38 17.68 -29.93
N ALA A 155 -3.98 18.82 -30.31
CA ALA A 155 -5.12 19.40 -29.61
C ALA A 155 -6.31 18.46 -29.59
N LYS A 156 -6.63 17.83 -30.73
CA LYS A 156 -7.72 16.85 -30.85
C LYS A 156 -7.49 15.60 -29.99
N ASN A 157 -6.26 15.09 -29.93
CA ASN A 157 -5.93 13.96 -29.06
C ASN A 157 -6.04 14.31 -27.59
N ARG A 158 -5.57 15.51 -27.16
CA ARG A 158 -5.74 15.96 -25.78
C ARG A 158 -7.20 16.12 -25.40
N HIS A 159 -8.01 16.69 -26.29
CA HIS A 159 -9.44 16.84 -26.07
C HIS A 159 -10.14 15.48 -25.90
N ARG A 160 -9.83 14.51 -26.77
CA ARG A 160 -10.34 13.14 -26.64
C ARG A 160 -9.88 12.46 -25.34
N GLN A 161 -8.63 12.65 -24.93
CA GLN A 161 -8.14 12.09 -23.67
C GLN A 161 -8.83 12.73 -22.45
N SER A 162 -9.10 14.03 -22.46
CA SER A 162 -9.85 14.67 -21.37
C SER A 162 -11.29 14.19 -21.30
N GLU A 163 -11.95 14.02 -22.45
CA GLU A 163 -13.31 13.49 -22.51
C GLU A 163 -13.39 12.03 -22.05
N ASP A 164 -12.41 11.19 -22.41
CA ASP A 164 -12.39 9.77 -22.04
C ASP A 164 -12.17 9.58 -20.52
N ILE A 165 -11.29 10.39 -19.93
CA ILE A 165 -11.10 10.42 -18.47
C ILE A 165 -12.40 10.89 -17.79
N GLU A 166 -13.02 11.97 -18.26
CA GLU A 166 -14.28 12.45 -17.67
C GLU A 166 -15.43 11.43 -17.81
N LYS A 167 -15.52 10.75 -18.96
CA LYS A 167 -16.54 9.75 -19.23
C LYS A 167 -16.34 8.46 -18.43
N SER A 168 -15.10 8.06 -18.15
CA SER A 168 -14.81 6.93 -17.26
C SER A 168 -15.13 7.21 -15.78
N PHE A 169 -15.26 8.48 -15.38
CA PHE A 169 -15.77 8.87 -14.06
C PHE A 169 -17.31 8.94 -13.98
N GLY A 170 -18.03 8.83 -15.11
CA GLY A 170 -19.49 8.87 -15.15
C GLY A 170 -20.11 7.54 -14.72
N ILE A 171 -20.45 7.41 -13.43
CA ILE A 171 -21.32 6.35 -12.93
C ILE A 171 -22.78 6.76 -13.11
N ASN A 172 -23.64 5.82 -13.52
CA ASN A 172 -25.08 6.01 -13.50
C ASN A 172 -25.60 5.89 -12.06
N ASP A 173 -26.51 6.79 -11.67
CA ASP A 173 -27.26 6.64 -10.43
C ASP A 173 -28.17 5.39 -10.48
N GLU A 174 -28.80 5.06 -9.35
CA GLU A 174 -29.74 3.93 -9.24
C GLU A 174 -30.94 4.04 -10.21
N ASN A 175 -31.21 5.25 -10.73
CA ASN A 175 -32.28 5.55 -11.68
C ASN A 175 -31.78 5.60 -13.15
N GLY A 176 -30.52 5.26 -13.40
CA GLY A 176 -29.92 5.22 -14.74
C GLY A 176 -29.45 6.57 -15.29
N HIS A 177 -29.39 7.64 -14.48
CA HIS A 177 -28.91 8.96 -14.89
C HIS A 177 -27.40 9.11 -14.66
N LEU A 178 -26.68 9.62 -15.66
CA LEU A 178 -25.22 9.78 -15.58
C LEU A 178 -24.85 10.92 -14.61
N LEU A 179 -24.08 10.60 -13.56
CA LEU A 179 -23.60 11.59 -12.62
C LEU A 179 -22.35 12.28 -13.17
N THR A 180 -22.52 13.51 -13.65
CA THR A 180 -21.40 14.36 -14.10
C THR A 180 -20.60 14.97 -12.92
N GLU A 181 -21.17 15.00 -11.71
CA GLU A 181 -20.52 15.56 -10.53
C GLU A 181 -19.58 14.55 -9.84
N ARG A 182 -18.26 14.80 -9.93
CA ARG A 182 -17.18 13.97 -9.33
C ARG A 182 -17.44 13.55 -7.88
N LYS A 183 -17.93 14.47 -7.03
CA LYS A 183 -18.14 14.18 -5.59
C LYS A 183 -19.25 13.14 -5.38
N LYS A 184 -20.31 13.20 -6.18
CA LYS A 184 -21.44 12.26 -6.11
C LYS A 184 -21.02 10.90 -6.66
N ALA A 185 -20.30 10.87 -7.79
CA ALA A 185 -19.77 9.64 -8.36
C ALA A 185 -18.81 8.92 -7.39
N LEU A 186 -17.93 9.67 -6.71
CA LEU A 186 -16.97 9.08 -5.76
C LEU A 186 -17.66 8.53 -4.52
N LYS A 187 -18.70 9.21 -4.02
CA LYS A 187 -19.53 8.70 -2.93
C LYS A 187 -20.24 7.41 -3.35
N GLN A 188 -20.83 7.37 -4.54
CA GLN A 188 -21.51 6.18 -5.03
C GLN A 188 -20.56 5.00 -5.27
N TRP A 189 -19.33 5.25 -5.71
CA TRP A 189 -18.26 4.24 -5.75
C TRP A 189 -17.96 3.66 -4.36
N CYS A 190 -17.87 4.52 -3.33
CA CYS A 190 -17.66 4.07 -1.95
C CYS A 190 -18.85 3.24 -1.45
N ASP A 191 -20.08 3.73 -1.63
CA ASP A 191 -21.30 3.06 -1.19
C ASP A 191 -21.45 1.68 -1.88
N TYR A 192 -21.13 1.59 -3.18
CA TYR A 192 -21.15 0.33 -3.95
C TYR A 192 -20.11 -0.68 -3.46
N PHE A 193 -18.87 -0.24 -3.21
CA PHE A 193 -17.82 -1.12 -2.70
C PHE A 193 -18.11 -1.58 -1.27
N GLU A 194 -18.69 -0.72 -0.44
CA GLU A 194 -19.06 -1.04 0.93
C GLU A 194 -20.15 -2.13 0.94
N GLY A 195 -21.16 -2.02 0.07
CA GLY A 195 -22.18 -3.06 -0.12
C GLY A 195 -21.61 -4.41 -0.56
N ILE A 196 -20.69 -4.42 -1.54
CA ILE A 196 -20.02 -5.66 -1.98
C ILE A 196 -19.14 -6.28 -0.89
N SER A 197 -18.53 -5.44 -0.04
CA SER A 197 -17.63 -5.92 1.02
C SER A 197 -18.36 -6.46 2.26
N ALA A 198 -19.61 -6.03 2.48
CA ALA A 198 -20.41 -6.41 3.64
C ALA A 198 -21.31 -7.63 3.38
N GLU A 199 -21.74 -7.84 2.14
CA GLU A 199 -22.64 -8.92 1.77
C GLU A 199 -21.83 -10.09 1.21
N GLU A 200 -21.55 -11.08 2.05
CA GLU A 200 -21.03 -12.38 1.59
C GLU A 200 -22.08 -12.93 0.61
N LEU A 201 -21.72 -12.97 -0.69
CA LEU A 201 -22.60 -13.47 -1.75
C LEU A 201 -23.19 -14.80 -1.28
N PRO A 202 -24.52 -14.98 -1.28
CA PRO A 202 -25.13 -16.25 -0.90
C PRO A 202 -24.70 -17.31 -1.91
N HIS A 203 -23.64 -18.03 -1.57
CA HIS A 203 -23.17 -19.15 -2.34
C HIS A 203 -24.16 -20.30 -2.11
N PRO A 204 -24.84 -20.80 -3.16
CA PRO A 204 -25.64 -22.00 -3.01
C PRO A 204 -24.75 -23.10 -2.43
N ALA A 205 -25.25 -23.84 -1.45
CA ALA A 205 -24.51 -24.92 -0.81
C ALA A 205 -23.90 -25.81 -1.90
N VAL A 206 -22.57 -25.83 -1.96
CA VAL A 206 -21.85 -26.67 -2.91
C VAL A 206 -22.35 -28.10 -2.69
N PRO A 207 -22.93 -28.76 -3.70
CA PRO A 207 -23.34 -30.15 -3.55
C PRO A 207 -22.10 -30.92 -3.10
N SER A 208 -22.17 -31.54 -1.93
CA SER A 208 -21.12 -32.42 -1.41
C SER A 208 -21.05 -33.63 -2.33
N MET A 209 -20.31 -33.48 -3.44
CA MET A 209 -20.08 -34.53 -4.40
C MET A 209 -19.07 -35.49 -3.77
N ALA A 210 -19.40 -36.79 -3.77
CA ALA A 210 -18.47 -37.81 -3.31
C ALA A 210 -17.12 -37.63 -4.03
N PRO A 211 -15.98 -37.72 -3.33
CA PRO A 211 -14.67 -37.56 -3.96
C PRO A 211 -14.58 -38.52 -5.15
N PHE A 212 -14.33 -37.97 -6.33
CA PHE A 212 -14.16 -38.76 -7.55
C PHE A 212 -12.94 -39.67 -7.37
N HIS A 213 -13.18 -40.95 -7.07
CA HIS A 213 -12.16 -41.98 -6.97
C HIS A 213 -11.89 -42.55 -8.36
N GLY A 214 -11.30 -41.71 -9.22
CA GLY A 214 -10.86 -42.10 -10.55
C GLY A 214 -9.49 -41.51 -10.84
N SER A 215 -8.65 -42.26 -11.55
CA SER A 215 -7.34 -41.79 -11.96
C SER A 215 -7.49 -40.58 -12.89
N ILE A 216 -7.06 -39.41 -12.42
CA ILE A 216 -6.84 -38.24 -13.28
C ILE A 216 -5.86 -38.70 -14.36
N HIS A 217 -6.33 -38.79 -15.60
CA HIS A 217 -5.45 -39.11 -16.72
C HIS A 217 -4.44 -37.98 -16.84
N LYS A 218 -3.14 -38.33 -16.85
CA LYS A 218 -2.09 -37.34 -17.07
C LYS A 218 -2.30 -36.74 -18.45
N ILE A 219 -2.39 -35.41 -18.51
CA ILE A 219 -2.43 -34.65 -19.75
C ILE A 219 -1.20 -35.06 -20.57
N THR A 220 -1.42 -35.70 -21.71
CA THR A 220 -0.37 -36.18 -22.59
C THR A 220 0.11 -35.04 -23.48
N VAL A 221 1.36 -35.13 -23.96
CA VAL A 221 1.97 -34.06 -24.78
C VAL A 221 1.21 -33.87 -26.09
N GLU A 222 0.60 -34.93 -26.62
CA GLU A 222 -0.19 -34.95 -27.85
C GLU A 222 -1.51 -34.16 -27.70
N GLU A 223 -2.12 -34.21 -26.51
CA GLU A 223 -3.32 -33.43 -26.20
C GLU A 223 -2.99 -31.94 -26.17
N ASN A 224 -1.85 -31.58 -25.55
CA ASN A 224 -1.39 -30.20 -25.46
C ASN A 224 -1.00 -29.63 -26.84
N ASP A 225 -0.31 -30.41 -27.68
CA ASP A 225 0.06 -29.97 -29.04
C ASP A 225 -1.19 -29.80 -29.93
N SER A 226 -2.17 -30.68 -29.79
CA SER A 226 -3.45 -30.58 -30.51
C SER A 226 -4.24 -29.35 -30.08
N ALA A 227 -4.28 -29.05 -28.77
CA ALA A 227 -4.92 -27.86 -28.25
C ALA A 227 -4.23 -26.57 -28.72
N LEU A 228 -2.90 -26.49 -28.64
CA LEU A 228 -2.13 -25.31 -29.08
C LEU A 228 -2.32 -25.01 -30.57
N ARG A 229 -2.41 -26.03 -31.43
CA ARG A 229 -2.69 -25.85 -32.87
C ARG A 229 -4.07 -25.25 -33.14
N THR A 230 -5.03 -25.44 -32.24
CA THR A 230 -6.39 -24.88 -32.38
C THR A 230 -6.55 -23.48 -31.79
N MET A 231 -5.55 -22.97 -31.06
CA MET A 231 -5.60 -21.64 -30.45
C MET A 231 -5.17 -20.55 -31.44
N ARG A 232 -5.95 -19.46 -31.52
CA ARG A 232 -5.56 -18.21 -32.21
C ARG A 232 -5.10 -17.16 -31.18
N PRO A 233 -4.18 -16.24 -31.54
CA PRO A 233 -3.73 -15.21 -30.62
C PRO A 233 -4.91 -14.37 -30.12
N GLY A 234 -5.12 -14.36 -28.80
CA GLY A 234 -6.11 -13.49 -28.14
C GLY A 234 -7.55 -14.01 -28.05
N LYS A 235 -7.82 -15.30 -28.31
CA LYS A 235 -9.14 -15.92 -28.00
C LYS A 235 -8.98 -17.21 -27.21
N ALA A 236 -9.78 -17.38 -26.16
CA ALA A 236 -9.93 -18.65 -25.47
C ALA A 236 -10.85 -19.56 -26.28
N THR A 237 -10.40 -20.77 -26.61
CA THR A 237 -11.26 -21.81 -27.16
C THR A 237 -12.00 -22.47 -26.00
N GLY A 238 -13.33 -22.58 -26.11
CA GLY A 238 -14.17 -23.25 -25.10
C GLY A 238 -13.83 -24.74 -24.94
N PRO A 239 -14.34 -25.40 -23.89
CA PRO A 239 -13.98 -26.77 -23.54
C PRO A 239 -14.28 -27.76 -24.68
N LEU A 240 -13.30 -28.63 -24.96
CA LEU A 240 -13.39 -29.66 -26.00
C LEU A 240 -14.47 -30.72 -25.64
N PRO A 241 -15.23 -31.23 -26.63
CA PRO A 241 -16.36 -32.14 -26.43
C PRO A 241 -15.98 -33.60 -26.10
N ALA A 242 -14.91 -33.81 -25.33
CA ALA A 242 -14.46 -35.16 -24.97
C ALA A 242 -15.34 -35.84 -23.89
N CYS A 243 -16.34 -35.16 -23.33
CA CYS A 243 -17.21 -35.71 -22.29
C CYS A 243 -18.52 -36.37 -22.79
N LEU A 244 -18.70 -36.62 -24.10
CA LEU A 244 -19.90 -37.25 -24.66
C LEU A 244 -19.67 -38.65 -25.26
N ALA A 245 -18.67 -39.39 -24.77
CA ALA A 245 -18.52 -40.81 -25.09
C ALA A 245 -18.21 -41.62 -23.84
N SER A 246 -19.21 -41.80 -22.98
CA SER A 246 -19.44 -43.05 -22.25
C SER A 246 -20.89 -43.16 -21.83
#